data_AF-A0A3B9N123-F1
#
_entry.id   AF-A0A3B9N123-F1
#
_cell.length_a   1.000
_cell.length_b   1.000
_cell.length_c   1.000
_cell.angle_alpha   90.00
_cell.angle_beta   90.00
_cell.angle_gamma   90.00
#
_symmetry.space_group_name_H-M   'P 1'
#
loop_
_entity.id
_entity.type
_entity.pdbx_description
1 polymer ?
#
loop_
_entity_poly.entity_id
_entity_poly.type
_entity_poly.pdbx_seq_one_letter_code
_entity_poly.pdbx_strand_id
1 'polypeptide(L)'
;LIGGVFTIYFTSGIVSIPAIIGFITLFGIATRNGILLVSNYQYYKAKGTDLDVYITSGSADRLNPILMTALTAALALVPLALRGDATGNEIQSPMAKVILGGLLTSTLLNIYVLPIIYFLIHKKETENEK
;
A
#
# COMPACT_ATOMS: atom_id res chain seq x y z
N LEU A 1 4.97 0.16 -5.04
CA LEU A 1 6.11 -0.17 -5.93
C LEU A 1 6.93 1.06 -6.31
N ILE A 2 6.32 2.12 -6.84
CA ILE A 2 7.00 3.37 -7.25
C ILE A 2 7.93 3.93 -6.15
N GLY A 3 7.45 4.04 -4.91
CA GLY A 3 8.27 4.52 -3.79
C GLY A 3 9.49 3.67 -3.45
N GLY A 4 9.42 2.36 -3.69
CA GLY A 4 10.55 1.45 -3.46
C GLY A 4 11.66 1.68 -4.48
N VAL A 5 11.28 1.96 -5.74
CA VAL A 5 12.21 2.33 -6.82
C VAL A 5 12.89 3.67 -6.50
N PHE A 6 12.11 4.67 -6.08
CA PHE A 6 12.66 5.96 -5.64
C PHE A 6 13.63 5.81 -4.46
N THR A 7 13.34 4.92 -3.51
CA THR A 7 14.19 4.74 -2.32
C THR A 7 15.54 4.10 -2.66
N ILE A 8 15.57 3.13 -3.58
CA ILE A 8 16.85 2.59 -4.08
C ILE A 8 17.62 3.66 -4.83
N TYR A 9 16.94 4.43 -5.68
CA TYR A 9 17.55 5.50 -6.46
C TYR A 9 18.26 6.53 -5.56
N PHE A 10 17.62 6.92 -4.45
CA PHE A 10 18.19 7.87 -3.49
C PHE A 10 19.18 7.27 -2.48
N THR A 11 19.13 5.96 -2.20
CA THR A 11 20.02 5.35 -1.19
C THR A 11 21.30 4.81 -1.80
N SER A 12 21.19 3.83 -2.71
CA SER A 12 22.33 2.97 -3.07
C SER A 12 22.51 2.82 -4.58
N GLY A 13 21.52 3.19 -5.40
CA GLY A 13 21.55 3.07 -6.86
C GLY A 13 21.61 1.63 -7.41
N ILE A 14 21.90 0.64 -6.58
CA ILE A 14 22.12 -0.76 -6.98
C ILE A 14 20.90 -1.60 -6.57
N VAL A 15 20.32 -2.30 -7.54
CA VAL A 15 19.29 -3.32 -7.31
C VAL A 15 20.00 -4.64 -6.96
N SER A 16 19.95 -5.01 -5.68
CA SER A 16 20.51 -6.27 -5.18
C SER A 16 19.42 -7.34 -4.98
N ILE A 17 19.81 -8.61 -4.84
CA ILE A 17 18.85 -9.71 -4.57
C ILE A 17 17.94 -9.41 -3.35
N PRO A 18 18.45 -8.91 -2.21
CA PRO A 18 17.60 -8.58 -1.07
C PRO A 18 16.61 -7.44 -1.37
N ALA A 19 16.99 -6.48 -2.23
CA ALA A 19 16.08 -5.43 -2.67
C ALA A 19 14.90 -6.00 -3.50
N ILE A 20 15.16 -6.99 -4.36
CA ILE A 20 14.13 -7.69 -5.13
C ILE A 20 13.16 -8.43 -4.21
N ILE A 21 13.68 -9.14 -3.20
CA ILE A 21 12.84 -9.79 -2.17
C ILE A 21 11.96 -8.75 -1.48
N GLY A 22 12.52 -7.59 -1.14
CA GLY A 22 11.76 -6.46 -0.58
C GLY A 22 10.63 -5.98 -1.48
N PHE A 23 10.83 -5.91 -2.80
CA PHE A 23 9.77 -5.57 -3.75
C PHE A 23 8.66 -6.62 -3.80
N ILE A 24 9.01 -7.92 -3.76
CA ILE A 24 8.03 -9.01 -3.75
C ILE A 24 7.18 -8.94 -2.47
N THR A 25 7.81 -8.76 -1.30
CA THR A 25 7.10 -8.60 -0.02
C THR A 25 6.18 -7.39 -0.06
N LEU A 26 6.68 -6.25 -0.55
CA LEU A 26 5.89 -5.03 -0.70
C LEU A 26 4.69 -5.23 -1.62
N PHE A 27 4.86 -5.93 -2.73
CA PHE A 27 3.78 -6.25 -3.66
C PHE A 27 2.68 -7.07 -2.99
N GLY A 28 3.05 -8.07 -2.19
CA GLY A 28 2.09 -8.86 -1.40
C GLY A 28 1.30 -8.01 -0.40
N ILE A 29 1.98 -7.13 0.35
CA ILE A 29 1.32 -6.22 1.30
C ILE A 29 0.36 -5.26 0.57
N ALA A 30 0.82 -4.66 -0.52
CA ALA A 30 0.02 -3.73 -1.32
C ALA A 30 -1.24 -4.39 -1.89
N THR A 31 -1.08 -5.58 -2.46
CA THR A 31 -2.18 -6.37 -3.05
C THR A 31 -3.19 -6.78 -1.98
N ARG A 32 -2.73 -7.25 -0.81
CA ARG A 32 -3.60 -7.57 0.33
C ARG A 32 -4.42 -6.36 0.78
N ASN A 33 -3.77 -5.21 0.93
CA ASN A 33 -4.46 -3.98 1.34
C ASN A 33 -5.48 -3.52 0.29
N GLY A 34 -5.16 -3.65 -1.01
CA GLY A 34 -6.09 -3.32 -2.10
C GLY A 34 -7.29 -4.26 -2.15
N ILE A 35 -7.08 -5.57 -2.07
CA ILE A 35 -8.17 -6.57 -2.07
C ILE A 35 -9.10 -6.36 -0.88
N LEU A 36 -8.57 -6.08 0.31
CA LEU A 36 -9.39 -5.82 1.50
C LEU A 36 -10.24 -4.56 1.35
N LEU A 37 -9.71 -3.50 0.72
CA LEU A 37 -10.46 -2.29 0.46
C LEU A 37 -11.58 -2.53 -0.56
N VAL A 38 -11.30 -3.25 -1.65
CA VAL A 38 -12.30 -3.63 -2.67
C VAL A 38 -13.30 -4.65 -2.13
N SER A 39 -12.92 -5.53 -1.20
CA SER A 39 -13.88 -6.44 -0.56
C SER A 39 -14.84 -5.68 0.36
N ASN A 40 -14.33 -4.66 1.07
CA ASN A 40 -15.17 -3.72 1.80
C ASN A 40 -16.11 -2.99 0.83
N TYR A 41 -15.53 -2.50 -0.29
CA TYR A 41 -16.01 -2.24 -1.66
C TYR A 41 -17.14 -3.10 -2.24
N GLN A 42 -17.29 -4.36 -1.86
CA GLN A 42 -18.42 -5.18 -2.33
C GLN A 42 -19.43 -5.46 -1.21
N TYR A 43 -18.98 -5.45 0.04
CA TYR A 43 -19.81 -5.76 1.21
C TYR A 43 -20.95 -4.76 1.43
N TYR A 44 -20.71 -3.44 1.36
CA TYR A 44 -21.80 -2.48 1.52
C TYR A 44 -22.62 -2.30 0.22
N LYS A 45 -22.02 -2.52 -0.97
CA LYS A 45 -22.79 -2.60 -2.23
C LYS A 45 -23.88 -3.67 -2.11
N ALA A 46 -23.54 -4.83 -1.55
CA ALA A 46 -24.50 -5.91 -1.28
C ALA A 46 -25.56 -5.56 -0.21
N LYS A 47 -25.32 -4.55 0.64
CA LYS A 47 -26.31 -4.05 1.62
C LYS A 47 -27.27 -3.00 1.05
N GLY A 48 -27.16 -2.64 -0.23
CA GLY A 48 -28.04 -1.66 -0.88
C GLY A 48 -27.83 -0.22 -0.38
N THR A 49 -26.64 0.10 0.14
CA THR A 49 -26.31 1.44 0.63
C THR A 49 -25.95 2.36 -0.53
N ASP A 50 -26.33 3.64 -0.44
CA ASP A 50 -26.06 4.64 -1.48
C ASP A 50 -24.56 4.79 -1.75
N LEU A 51 -24.17 4.96 -3.02
CA LEU A 51 -22.78 4.86 -3.48
C LEU A 51 -21.85 5.84 -2.75
N ASP A 52 -22.34 7.05 -2.46
CA ASP A 52 -21.58 8.11 -1.80
C ASP A 52 -21.33 7.81 -0.31
N VAL A 53 -22.32 7.25 0.39
CA VAL A 53 -22.23 6.86 1.81
C VAL A 53 -21.26 5.70 1.96
N TYR A 54 -21.24 4.82 0.98
CA TYR A 54 -20.37 3.67 0.96
C TYR A 54 -18.90 4.03 0.73
N ILE A 55 -18.58 4.84 -0.27
CA ILE A 55 -17.19 5.15 -0.60
C ILE A 55 -16.55 5.94 0.55
N THR A 56 -17.30 6.84 1.19
CA THR A 56 -16.82 7.59 2.35
C THR A 56 -16.67 6.72 3.59
N SER A 57 -17.71 5.99 4.00
CA SER A 57 -17.67 5.15 5.22
C SER A 57 -16.73 3.95 5.05
N GLY A 58 -16.77 3.29 3.89
CA GLY A 58 -15.94 2.14 3.56
C GLY A 58 -14.46 2.46 3.42
N SER A 59 -14.11 3.69 3.02
CA SER A 59 -12.71 4.16 3.03
C SER A 59 -12.25 4.55 4.43
N ALA A 60 -13.11 5.22 5.21
CA ALA A 60 -12.80 5.60 6.60
C ALA A 60 -12.58 4.39 7.52
N ASP A 61 -13.43 3.36 7.40
CA ASP A 61 -13.33 2.11 8.18
C ASP A 61 -12.01 1.35 7.92
N ARG A 62 -11.45 1.50 6.72
CA ARG A 62 -10.24 0.78 6.29
C ARG A 62 -8.97 1.60 6.45
N LEU A 63 -9.09 2.91 6.60
CA LEU A 63 -7.96 3.80 6.86
C LEU A 63 -7.19 3.35 8.12
N ASN A 64 -7.90 3.11 9.22
CA ASN A 64 -7.29 2.69 10.49
C ASN A 64 -6.55 1.33 10.37
N PRO A 65 -7.15 0.25 9.83
CA PRO A 65 -6.45 -1.00 9.57
C PRO A 65 -5.23 -0.88 8.64
N ILE A 66 -5.35 -0.13 7.54
CA ILE A 66 -4.25 0.04 6.59
C ILE A 66 -3.09 0.77 7.26
N LEU A 67 -3.37 1.87 7.97
CA LEU A 67 -2.36 2.62 8.72
C LEU A 67 -1.73 1.77 9.82
N MET A 68 -2.50 0.95 10.54
CA MET A 68 -1.97 0.04 11.56
C MET A 68 -0.94 -0.92 10.98
N THR A 69 -1.25 -1.55 9.83
CA THR A 69 -0.29 -2.45 9.17
C THR A 69 0.95 -1.71 8.67
N ALA A 70 0.76 -0.50 8.15
CA ALA A 70 1.84 0.33 7.63
C ALA A 70 2.80 0.78 8.73
N LEU A 71 2.25 1.29 9.83
CA LEU A 71 3.02 1.72 11.00
C LEU A 71 3.74 0.56 11.67
N THR A 72 3.09 -0.60 11.80
CA THR A 72 3.71 -1.80 12.37
C THR A 72 4.92 -2.24 11.54
N ALA A 73 4.77 -2.31 10.21
CA ALA A 73 5.87 -2.65 9.32
C ALA A 73 6.98 -1.57 9.35
N ALA A 74 6.61 -0.29 9.37
CA ALA A 74 7.57 0.80 9.43
C ALA A 74 8.40 0.73 10.72
N LEU A 75 7.76 0.60 11.88
CA LEU A 75 8.46 0.52 13.17
C LEU A 75 9.39 -0.69 13.25
N ALA A 76 9.01 -1.83 12.68
CA ALA A 76 9.87 -3.02 12.62
C ALA A 76 11.09 -2.81 11.71
N LEU A 77 10.93 -2.09 10.61
CA LEU A 77 11.96 -1.97 9.55
C LEU A 77 12.84 -0.73 9.67
N VAL A 78 12.41 0.33 10.36
CA VAL A 78 13.18 1.56 10.59
C VAL A 78 14.58 1.28 11.17
N PRO A 79 14.75 0.50 12.26
CA PRO A 79 16.08 0.26 12.80
C PRO A 79 16.98 -0.51 11.82
N LEU A 80 16.42 -1.44 11.04
CA LEU A 80 17.15 -2.22 10.04
C LEU A 80 17.58 -1.35 8.84
N ALA A 81 16.72 -0.44 8.42
CA ALA A 81 17.02 0.51 7.35
C ALA A 81 18.11 1.51 7.74
N LEU A 82 18.13 1.97 9.00
CA LEU A 82 19.09 2.96 9.49
C LEU A 82 20.46 2.35 9.86
N ARG A 83 20.51 1.13 10.39
CA ARG A 83 21.75 0.49 10.86
C ARG A 83 22.53 -0.23 9.76
N GLY A 84 22.61 0.34 8.55
CA GLY A 84 23.22 -0.32 7.38
C GLY A 84 24.68 -0.73 7.58
N ASP A 85 25.41 -0.01 8.43
CA ASP A 85 26.85 -0.21 8.67
C ASP A 85 27.17 -1.32 9.70
N ALA A 86 26.14 -1.94 10.28
CA ALA A 86 26.33 -3.03 11.23
C ALA A 86 26.58 -4.37 10.50
N THR A 87 27.58 -5.12 10.96
CA THR A 87 27.91 -6.46 10.45
C THR A 87 26.68 -7.38 10.49
N GLY A 88 26.37 -8.04 9.37
CA GLY A 88 25.19 -8.90 9.21
C GLY A 88 23.91 -8.17 8.78
N ASN A 89 23.92 -6.83 8.68
CA ASN A 89 22.78 -6.04 8.20
C ASN A 89 22.87 -5.68 6.70
N GLU A 90 23.92 -6.14 6.01
CA GLU A 90 24.21 -5.88 4.58
C GLU A 90 23.09 -6.38 3.65
N ILE A 91 22.42 -7.46 4.04
CA ILE A 91 21.28 -8.04 3.31
C ILE A 91 19.96 -7.38 3.74
N GLN A 92 19.76 -7.18 5.04
CA GLN A 92 18.48 -6.73 5.57
C GLN A 92 18.25 -5.23 5.37
N SER A 93 19.30 -4.41 5.40
CA SER A 93 19.22 -2.96 5.18
C SER A 93 18.63 -2.59 3.80
N PRO A 94 19.15 -3.09 2.66
CA PRO A 94 18.57 -2.77 1.35
C PRO A 94 17.13 -3.29 1.21
N MET A 95 16.82 -4.47 1.75
CA MET A 95 15.45 -5.01 1.76
C MET A 95 14.49 -4.10 2.55
N ALA A 96 14.88 -3.70 3.78
CA ALA A 96 14.09 -2.87 4.66
C ALA A 96 13.81 -1.49 4.06
N LYS A 97 14.82 -0.86 3.44
CA LYS A 97 14.70 0.44 2.77
C LYS A 97 13.66 0.41 1.64
N VAL A 98 13.69 -0.62 0.78
CA VAL A 98 12.72 -0.81 -0.31
C VAL A 98 11.30 -0.93 0.22
N ILE A 99 11.12 -1.77 1.24
CA ILE A 99 9.80 -2.01 1.83
C ILE A 99 9.29 -0.71 2.45
N LEU A 100 10.09 -0.01 3.25
CA LEU A 100 9.69 1.23 3.92
C LEU A 100 9.20 2.32 2.95
N GLY A 101 10.03 2.69 1.97
CA GLY A 101 9.66 3.76 1.05
C GLY A 101 8.55 3.36 0.07
N GLY A 102 8.55 2.08 -0.32
CA GLY A 102 7.51 1.53 -1.16
C GLY A 102 6.16 1.43 -0.45
N LEU A 103 6.15 1.15 0.86
CA LEU A 103 4.95 0.98 1.66
C LEU A 103 4.29 2.32 1.98
N LEU A 104 5.07 3.37 2.25
CA LEU A 104 4.56 4.75 2.35
C LEU A 104 3.82 5.16 1.08
N THR A 105 4.49 5.01 -0.07
CA THR A 105 3.93 5.41 -1.36
C THR A 105 2.71 4.55 -1.74
N SER A 106 2.78 3.23 -1.50
CA SER A 106 1.68 2.32 -1.82
C SER A 106 0.45 2.55 -0.92
N THR A 107 0.67 2.90 0.35
CA THR A 107 -0.41 3.19 1.29
C THR A 107 -1.16 4.45 0.88
N LEU A 108 -0.41 5.51 0.52
CA LEU A 108 -1.01 6.74 -0.01
C LEU A 108 -1.80 6.49 -1.28
N LEU A 109 -1.24 5.72 -2.24
CA LEU A 109 -1.99 5.37 -3.44
C LEU A 109 -3.26 4.56 -3.12
N ASN A 110 -3.22 3.60 -2.18
CA ASN A 110 -4.41 2.83 -1.83
C ASN A 110 -5.51 3.71 -1.21
N ILE A 111 -5.15 4.68 -0.37
CA ILE A 111 -6.13 5.54 0.30
C ILE A 111 -6.74 6.57 -0.67
N TYR A 112 -5.98 7.07 -1.65
CA TYR A 112 -6.47 8.10 -2.57
C TYR A 112 -6.90 7.56 -3.92
N VAL A 113 -6.08 6.75 -4.58
CA VAL A 113 -6.29 6.32 -5.96
C VAL A 113 -7.38 5.25 -6.05
N LEU A 114 -7.40 4.29 -5.12
CA LEU A 114 -8.40 3.21 -5.13
C LEU A 114 -9.85 3.71 -5.01
N PRO A 115 -10.21 4.59 -4.05
CA PRO A 115 -11.58 5.14 -4.00
C PRO A 115 -11.94 5.93 -5.25
N ILE A 116 -11.02 6.71 -5.80
CA ILE A 116 -11.26 7.49 -7.02
C ILE A 116 -11.55 6.57 -8.21
N ILE A 117 -10.74 5.53 -8.41
CA ILE A 117 -10.95 4.56 -9.50
C ILE A 117 -12.28 3.84 -9.30
N TYR A 118 -12.57 3.39 -8.07
CA TYR A 118 -13.83 2.69 -7.78
C TYR A 118 -15.05 3.58 -8.05
N PHE A 119 -14.98 4.87 -7.66
CA PHE A 119 -16.00 5.87 -7.95
C PHE A 119 -16.20 6.07 -9.45
N LEU A 120 -15.12 6.25 -10.22
CA LEU A 120 -15.21 6.48 -11.68
C LEU A 120 -15.82 5.30 -12.43
N ILE A 121 -15.49 4.07 -12.02
CA ILE A 121 -16.05 2.86 -12.63
C ILE A 121 -17.55 2.75 -12.33
N HIS A 122 -17.96 2.95 -11.08
CA HIS A 122 -19.36 2.80 -10.67
C HIS A 122 -20.26 3.98 -11.06
N LYS A 123 -19.72 5.20 -11.16
CA LYS A 123 -20.44 6.35 -11.71
C LYS A 123 -20.85 6.12 -13.17
N LYS A 124 -20.01 5.43 -13.96
CA LYS A 124 -20.32 5.07 -15.35
C LYS A 124 -21.42 4.02 -15.49
N GLU A 125 -21.57 3.11 -14.52
CA GLU A 125 -22.70 2.16 -14.51
C GLU A 125 -24.03 2.89 -14.26
N THR A 126 -24.05 3.88 -13.37
CA THR A 126 -25.27 4.66 -13.05
C THR A 126 -25.68 5.65 -14.14
N GLU A 127 -24.76 6.10 -14.99
CA GLU A 127 -25.06 6.93 -16.17
C GLU A 127 -25.52 6.13 -17.39
N ASN A 128 -25.14 4.85 -17.52
CA ASN A 128 -25.54 3.98 -18.64
C ASN A 128 -26.90 3.27 -18.45
N GLU A 129 -27.48 3.32 -17.24
CA GLU A 129 -28.83 2.81 -16.95
C GLU A 129 -29.93 3.90 -17.04
N LYS A 130 -29.58 5.15 -17.39
CA LYS A 130 -30.53 6.24 -17.65
C LYS A 130 -30.63 6.56 -19.13
#